data_AF-A0A956PKF8-F1
#
_entry.id   AF-A0A956PKF8-F1
#
_cell.length_a   1.000
_cell.length_b   1.000
_cell.length_c   1.000
_cell.angle_alpha   90.00
_cell.angle_beta   90.00
_cell.angle_gamma   90.00
#
_symmetry.space_group_name_H-M   'P 1'
#
loop_
_entity.id
_entity.type
_entity.pdbx_description
1 polymer ?
#
loop_
_entity_poly.entity_id
_entity_poly.type
_entity_poly.pdbx_seq_one_letter_code
_entity_poly.pdbx_strand_id
1 'polypeptide(L)' 'VYSLPENTFSNYVSKIQSVTADQVQKAAEHYVDPGRMVVLLVGDRAVIEEEVKALDLGPLEYRDRMEGLEADF' A
#
# COMPACT_ATOMS: atom_id res chain seq x y z
N VAL A 1 11.95 -21.90 17.76
CA VAL A 1 10.56 -21.55 17.37
C VAL A 1 10.31 -20.11 17.81
N TYR A 2 10.39 -19.16 16.88
CA TYR A 2 10.06 -17.70 16.90
C TYR A 2 10.27 -16.80 18.16
N SER A 3 10.72 -17.30 19.31
CA SER A 3 11.04 -16.52 20.53
C SER A 3 9.96 -15.50 20.93
N LEU A 4 8.69 -15.85 20.74
CA LEU A 4 7.56 -15.00 21.12
C LEU A 4 7.33 -15.08 22.64
N PRO A 5 7.01 -13.96 23.32
CA PRO A 5 6.59 -13.98 24.72
C PRO A 5 5.42 -14.94 24.94
N GLU A 6 5.38 -15.64 26.08
CA GLU A 6 4.33 -16.64 26.39
C GLU A 6 2.90 -16.08 26.26
N ASN A 7 2.73 -14.79 26.51
CA ASN A 7 1.44 -14.11 26.48
C ASN A 7 1.04 -13.57 25.09
N THR A 8 1.82 -13.84 24.05
CA THR A 8 1.61 -13.26 22.71
C THR A 8 0.23 -13.56 22.19
N PHE A 9 -0.18 -14.84 22.20
CA PHE A 9 -1.48 -15.26 21.68
C PHE A 9 -2.64 -14.89 22.61
N SER A 10 -2.42 -14.94 23.93
CA SER A 10 -3.44 -14.58 24.92
C SER A 10 -3.82 -13.10 24.85
N ASN A 11 -2.85 -12.22 24.58
CA ASN A 11 -3.08 -10.77 24.57
C ASN A 11 -3.38 -10.20 23.19
N TYR A 12 -3.14 -10.95 22.11
CA TYR A 12 -3.28 -10.45 20.74
C TYR A 12 -4.69 -9.92 20.44
N VAL A 13 -5.72 -10.71 20.75
CA VAL A 13 -7.12 -10.35 20.51
C VAL A 13 -7.52 -9.11 21.31
N SER A 14 -7.19 -9.09 22.61
CA SER A 14 -7.50 -7.95 23.48
C SER A 14 -6.83 -6.66 23.02
N LYS A 15 -5.58 -6.73 22.56
CA LYS A 15 -4.86 -5.57 22.00
C LYS A 15 -5.54 -5.02 20.75
N ILE A 16 -5.95 -5.89 19.82
CA ILE A 16 -6.68 -5.46 18.61
C ILE A 16 -8.01 -4.79 18.98
N GLN A 17 -8.77 -5.39 19.91
CA GLN A 17 -10.06 -4.83 20.34
C GLN A 17 -9.92 -3.49 21.05
N SER A 18 -8.76 -3.21 21.65
CA SER A 18 -8.49 -1.94 22.33
C SER A 18 -8.04 -0.80 21.41
N VAL A 19 -7.85 -1.05 20.11
CA VAL A 19 -7.40 -0.02 19.16
C VAL A 19 -8.44 1.09 19.05
N THR A 20 -7.99 2.33 19.25
CA THR A 20 -8.80 3.54 19.18
C THR A 20 -8.65 4.27 17.85
N ALA A 21 -9.62 5.12 17.50
CA ALA A 21 -9.55 5.96 16.29
C ALA A 21 -8.30 6.86 16.27
N ASP A 22 -7.94 7.46 17.40
CA ASP A 22 -6.74 8.31 17.52
C ASP A 22 -5.44 7.54 17.25
N GLN A 23 -5.37 6.27 17.67
CA GLN A 23 -4.21 5.42 17.38
C GLN A 23 -4.14 5.06 15.90
N VAL A 24 -5.28 4.83 15.24
CA VAL A 24 -5.33 4.60 13.80
C VAL A 24 -4.90 5.85 13.04
N GLN A 25 -5.39 7.03 13.44
CA GLN A 25 -5.01 8.30 12.83
C GLN A 25 -3.50 8.55 12.93
N LYS A 26 -2.90 8.35 14.10
CA LYS A 26 -1.44 8.47 14.30
C LYS A 26 -0.64 7.48 13.46
N ALA A 27 -1.13 6.24 13.31
CA ALA A 27 -0.49 5.26 12.45
C ALA A 27 -0.56 5.68 10.97
N ALA A 28 -1.71 6.20 10.52
CA ALA A 28 -1.87 6.72 9.17
C ALA A 28 -0.90 7.88 8.91
N GLU A 29 -0.81 8.87 9.80
CA GLU A 29 0.14 9.99 9.69
C GLU A 29 1.60 9.53 9.64
N HIS A 30 1.94 8.44 10.33
CA HIS A 30 3.31 7.95 10.37
C HIS A 30 3.71 7.11 9.15
N TYR A 31 2.80 6.28 8.65
CA TYR A 31 3.10 5.29 7.60
C TYR A 31 2.57 5.66 6.21
N VAL A 32 1.50 6.45 6.14
CA VAL A 32 0.91 6.88 4.87
C VAL A 32 1.45 8.26 4.54
N ASP A 33 2.37 8.31 3.59
CA ASP A 33 2.85 9.56 3.01
C ASP A 33 2.29 9.70 1.59
N PRO A 34 1.24 10.51 1.38
CA PRO A 34 0.64 10.70 0.07
C PRO A 34 1.61 11.24 -0.98
N GLY A 35 2.64 12.00 -0.56
CA GLY A 35 3.64 12.57 -1.45
C GLY A 35 4.68 11.56 -1.96
N ARG A 36 4.75 10.37 -1.36
CA ARG A 36 5.64 9.27 -1.77
C ARG A 36 4.89 8.00 -2.17
N MET A 37 3.57 8.09 -2.35
CA MET A 37 2.75 6.94 -2.72
C MET A 37 2.85 6.66 -4.22
N VAL A 38 2.96 5.39 -4.58
CA VAL A 38 2.94 4.94 -5.98
C VAL A 38 1.64 4.18 -6.23
N VAL A 39 0.91 4.56 -7.28
CA VAL A 39 -0.28 3.86 -7.73
C VAL A 39 0.08 3.07 -8.99
N LEU A 40 0.05 1.74 -8.89
CA LEU A 40 0.30 0.83 -10.02
C LEU A 40 -1.02 0.28 -10.53
N LEU A 41 -1.34 0.56 -11.79
CA LEU A 41 -2.49 -0.02 -12.48
C LEU A 41 -2.01 -1.13 -13.43
N VAL A 42 -2.67 -2.29 -13.36
CA VAL A 42 -2.36 -3.44 -14.21
C VAL A 42 -3.62 -3.86 -14.96
N GLY A 43 -3.58 -3.79 -16.29
CA GLY A 43 -4.71 -4.13 -17.16
C GLY A 43 -4.42 -3.84 -18.63
N ASP A 44 -5.45 -3.94 -19.46
CA ASP A 44 -5.37 -3.52 -20.86
C ASP A 44 -5.39 -1.99 -20.93
N ARG A 45 -4.26 -1.41 -21.39
CA ARG A 45 -4.09 0.03 -21.54
C ARG A 45 -5.20 0.64 -22.40
N ALA A 46 -5.61 -0.02 -23.48
CA ALA A 46 -6.62 0.52 -24.38
C ALA A 46 -8.00 0.66 -23.71
N VAL A 47 -8.25 -0.08 -22.64
CA VAL A 47 -9.51 -0.06 -21.90
C VAL A 47 -9.50 0.99 -20.80
N ILE A 48 -8.39 1.14 -20.07
CA ILE A 48 -8.37 1.90 -18.81
C ILE A 48 -7.75 3.30 -18.90
N GLU A 49 -6.98 3.61 -19.95
CA GLU A 49 -6.14 4.82 -19.98
C GLU A 49 -6.92 6.13 -19.88
N GLU A 50 -8.07 6.23 -20.56
CA GLU A 50 -8.87 7.46 -20.56
C GLU A 50 -9.51 7.73 -19.19
N GLU A 51 -9.99 6.69 -18.51
CA GLU A 51 -10.53 6.82 -17.15
C GLU A 51 -9.42 7.19 -16.15
N VAL A 52 -8.22 6.63 -16.31
CA VAL A 52 -7.06 6.94 -15.45
C VAL A 52 -6.61 8.38 -15.61
N LYS A 53 -6.57 8.90 -16.85
CA LYS A 53 -6.28 10.32 -17.10
C LYS A 53 -7.32 11.22 -16.44
N ALA A 54 -8.59 10.82 -16.44
CA ALA A 54 -9.67 11.59 -15.83
C ALA A 54 -9.57 11.66 -14.30
N LEU A 55 -8.87 10.72 -13.64
CA LEU A 55 -8.68 10.73 -12.19
C LEU A 55 -7.61 11.74 -11.71
N ASP A 56 -6.80 12.29 -12.61
CA ASP A 56 -5.76 13.29 -12.29
C ASP A 56 -4.86 12.91 -11.10
N LEU A 57 -4.39 11.66 -11.10
CA LEU A 57 -3.58 11.10 -10.01
C LEU A 57 -2.09 11.50 -10.09
N GLY A 58 -1.76 12.45 -10.97
CA GLY A 58 -0.40 12.86 -11.27
C GLY A 58 0.16 12.25 -12.57
N PRO A 59 1.48 12.36 -12.80
CA PRO A 59 2.12 11.94 -14.03
C PRO A 59 1.94 10.43 -14.28
N LEU A 60 1.55 10.07 -15.50
CA LEU A 60 1.41 8.67 -15.91
C LEU A 60 2.71 8.15 -16.51
N GLU A 61 3.21 7.06 -15.94
CA GLU A 61 4.33 6.31 -16.47
C GLU A 61 3.88 4.93 -16.90
N TYR A 62 4.23 4.54 -18.13
CA TYR A 62 3.88 3.23 -18.67
C TYR A 62 5.03 2.25 -18.44
N ARG A 63 4.70 1.02 -18.05
CA ARG A 63 5.62 -0.10 -17.90
C ARG A 63 5.02 -1.32 -18.58
N ASP A 64 5.71 -1.86 -19.56
CA ASP A 64 5.34 -3.12 -20.21
C ASP A 64 6.35 -4.21 -19.81
N ARG A 65 5.88 -5.46 -19.68
CA ARG A 65 6.66 -6.63 -19.28
C ARG A 65 7.88 -6.88 -20.18
N MET A 66 7.87 -6.38 -21.41
CA MET A 66 8.95 -6.54 -22.38
C MET A 66 9.98 -5.40 -22.36
N GLU A 67 9.71 -4.32 -21.63
CA GLU A 67 10.53 -3.11 -21.63
C GLU A 67 10.88 -2.75 -20.16
N GLY A 68 11.73 -3.56 -19.52
CA GLY A 68 12.16 -3.26 -18.14
C GLY A 68 12.62 -4.43 -17.26
N LEU A 69 12.73 -5.66 -17.77
CA LEU A 69 13.22 -6.78 -16.95
C LEU A 69 14.73 -6.70 -16.59
N GLU A 70 15.45 -5.64 -17.00
CA GLU A 70 16.89 -5.46 -16.76
C GLU A 70 17.25 -4.45 -15.66
N ALA A 71 16.30 -3.84 -14.95
CA ALA A 71 16.64 -2.91 -13.87
C ALA A 71 15.93 -3.26 -12.56
N ASP A 72 16.67 -4.01 -11.73
CA ASP A 72 16.58 -4.19 -10.27
C ASP A 72 15.28 -3.77 -9.56
N PHE A 73 14.58 -4.78 -9.04
CA PHE A 73 13.82 -4.69 -7.79
C PHE A 73 14.72 -5.05 -6.61
#